data_AF-A0A8H5RYC5-F1
#
_entry.id   AF-A0A8H5RYC5-F1
#
_cell.length_a   1.000
_cell.length_b   1.000
_cell.length_c   1.000
_cell.angle_alpha   90.00
_cell.angle_beta   90.00
_cell.angle_gamma   90.00
#
_symmetry.space_group_name_H-M   'P 1'
#
loop_
_entity.id
_entity.type
_entity.pdbx_description
1 polymer ?
#
loop_
_entity_poly.entity_id
_entity_poly.type
_entity_poly.pdbx_seq_one_letter_code
_entity_poly.pdbx_strand_id
1 'polypeptide(L)'
;MIDPNDLDGRTVCFLNFATGNAMTLDTQVDDPSDGTKVHSWVLNGNNNQVWKLKIVDGKGTETPTFVIGNKRAPGKFLDLYHGSSSNNTKITGWAGGTEGNYHQLWNIQTRGNWADKGQIVKIQNYNAGTFVDLHNGGSSNG
;
A
#
# COMPACT_ATOMS: atom_id res chain seq x y z
N MET A 1 17.84 -6.78 -7.03
CA MET A 1 16.51 -6.32 -6.58
C MET A 1 16.09 -7.17 -5.40
N ILE A 2 15.26 -6.67 -4.49
CA ILE A 2 14.76 -7.51 -3.38
C ILE A 2 13.81 -8.57 -3.94
N ASP A 3 13.89 -9.81 -3.46
CA ASP A 3 12.88 -10.82 -3.76
C ASP A 3 11.57 -10.40 -3.07
N PRO A 4 10.41 -10.38 -3.76
CA PRO A 4 9.13 -10.12 -3.12
C PRO A 4 8.88 -11.01 -1.89
N ASN A 5 9.36 -12.25 -1.87
CA ASN A 5 9.23 -13.15 -0.73
C ASN A 5 9.94 -12.64 0.54
N ASP A 6 11.03 -11.88 0.37
CA ASP A 6 11.75 -11.26 1.49
C ASP A 6 10.98 -10.09 2.11
N LEU A 7 9.89 -9.62 1.48
CA LEU A 7 9.03 -8.56 2.01
C LEU A 7 8.04 -9.09 3.06
N ASP A 8 7.85 -10.41 3.16
CA ASP A 8 6.92 -11.00 4.13
C ASP A 8 7.26 -10.60 5.57
N GLY A 9 6.28 -10.04 6.29
CA GLY A 9 6.43 -9.56 7.65
C GLY A 9 7.17 -8.22 7.80
N ARG A 10 7.74 -7.65 6.73
CA ARG A 10 8.43 -6.36 6.80
C ARG A 10 7.48 -5.21 7.08
N THR A 11 8.03 -4.19 7.74
CA THR A 11 7.37 -2.90 7.95
C THR A 11 8.11 -1.86 7.12
N VAL A 12 7.38 -1.13 6.27
CA VAL A 12 7.94 -0.23 5.25
C VAL A 12 7.22 1.11 5.23
N CYS A 13 7.86 2.12 4.65
CA CYS A 13 7.18 3.31 4.14
C CYS A 13 7.17 3.22 2.61
N PHE A 14 6.02 3.44 1.98
CA PHE A 14 5.96 3.59 0.52
C PHE A 14 6.11 5.06 0.18
N LEU A 15 7.12 5.38 -0.64
CA LEU A 15 7.38 6.74 -1.11
C LEU A 15 7.01 6.82 -2.59
N ASN A 16 6.34 7.90 -2.99
CA ASN A 16 6.19 8.21 -4.40
C ASN A 16 7.57 8.52 -4.99
N PHE A 17 7.88 7.91 -6.13
CA PHE A 17 9.20 8.01 -6.75
C PHE A 17 9.59 9.43 -7.17
N ALA A 18 8.63 10.23 -7.63
CA ALA A 18 8.90 11.58 -8.12
C ALA A 18 8.92 12.63 -7.00
N THR A 19 8.02 12.53 -6.03
CA THR A 19 7.84 13.57 -5.00
C THR A 19 8.56 13.26 -3.69
N GLY A 20 8.84 11.98 -3.41
CA GLY A 20 9.36 11.55 -2.10
C GLY A 20 8.32 11.57 -0.98
N ASN A 21 7.07 11.95 -1.26
CA ASN A 21 5.98 11.91 -0.28
C ASN A 21 5.60 10.46 0.04
N ALA A 22 5.14 10.24 1.28
CA ALA A 22 4.72 8.95 1.76
C ALA A 22 3.23 8.68 1.49
N MET A 23 2.92 7.44 1.15
CA MET A 23 1.56 6.91 1.19
C MET A 23 1.07 6.90 2.64
N THR A 24 0.02 7.67 2.92
CA THR A 24 -0.38 8.00 4.28
C THR A 24 -1.87 7.71 4.48
N LEU A 25 -2.21 6.96 5.53
CA LEU A 25 -3.60 6.85 5.99
C LEU A 25 -3.99 8.12 6.76
N ASP A 26 -5.07 8.77 6.36
CA ASP A 26 -5.52 10.04 6.92
C ASP A 26 -6.23 9.85 8.27
N THR A 27 -5.45 9.49 9.29
CA THR A 27 -5.94 9.24 10.64
C THR A 27 -4.97 9.72 11.71
N GLN A 28 -5.55 10.14 12.84
CA GLN A 28 -4.85 10.43 14.09
C GLN A 28 -5.34 9.54 15.24
N VAL A 29 -6.09 8.48 14.94
CA VAL A 29 -6.64 7.51 15.92
C VAL A 29 -6.32 6.08 15.49
N ASP A 30 -6.38 5.15 16.44
CA ASP A 30 -5.94 3.78 16.24
C ASP A 30 -7.03 2.88 15.61
N ASP A 31 -8.27 3.34 15.57
CA ASP A 31 -9.39 2.69 14.87
C ASP A 31 -10.24 3.73 14.12
N PRO A 32 -9.77 4.19 12.95
CA PRO A 32 -10.54 5.11 12.12
C PRO A 32 -11.69 4.37 11.41
N SER A 33 -12.67 5.11 10.88
CA SER A 33 -13.76 4.51 10.13
C SER A 33 -13.27 3.79 8.87
N ASP A 34 -14.01 2.77 8.43
CA ASP A 34 -13.79 2.18 7.11
C ASP A 34 -13.97 3.22 6.00
N GLY A 35 -13.15 3.12 4.96
CA GLY A 35 -13.11 4.12 3.88
C GLY A 35 -12.27 5.36 4.19
N THR A 36 -11.51 5.36 5.31
CA THR A 36 -10.56 6.43 5.61
C THR A 36 -9.59 6.61 4.45
N LYS A 37 -9.38 7.85 4.02
CA LYS A 37 -8.61 8.15 2.80
C LYS A 37 -7.15 7.74 2.97
N VAL A 38 -6.57 7.16 1.92
CA VAL A 38 -5.12 7.08 1.75
C VAL A 38 -4.70 8.17 0.76
N HIS A 39 -3.74 9.00 1.15
CA HIS A 39 -3.33 10.17 0.37
C HIS A 39 -1.80 10.35 0.34
N SER A 40 -1.34 11.34 -0.39
CA SER A 40 0.06 11.77 -0.42
C SER A 40 0.31 12.73 0.74
N TRP A 41 1.36 12.49 1.52
CA TRP A 41 1.78 13.43 2.56
C TRP A 41 3.30 13.45 2.67
N VAL A 42 3.88 14.61 2.97
CA VAL A 42 5.33 14.72 3.23
C VAL A 42 5.80 13.66 4.23
N LEU A 43 6.90 12.98 3.94
CA LEU A 43 7.43 11.94 4.84
C LEU A 43 7.82 12.57 6.19
N ASN A 44 7.20 12.08 7.26
CA ASN A 44 7.53 12.43 8.65
C ASN A 44 7.74 11.20 9.54
N GLY A 45 7.53 9.98 9.01
CA GLY A 45 7.80 8.73 9.71
C GLY A 45 6.77 8.35 10.76
N ASN A 46 5.64 9.07 10.84
CA ASN A 46 4.55 8.73 11.74
C ASN A 46 3.94 7.36 11.40
N ASN A 47 3.37 6.69 12.41
CA ASN A 47 2.83 5.34 12.23
C ASN A 47 1.73 5.24 11.15
N ASN A 48 1.07 6.35 10.78
CA ASN A 48 0.06 6.35 9.71
C ASN A 48 0.68 6.32 8.29
N GLN A 49 1.99 6.50 8.17
CA GLN A 49 2.78 6.36 6.93
C GLN A 49 3.51 5.01 6.84
N VAL A 50 3.35 4.17 7.85
CA VAL A 50 4.09 2.92 8.03
C VAL A 50 3.16 1.74 7.81
N TRP A 51 3.59 0.80 6.96
CA TRP A 51 2.77 -0.29 6.46
C TRP A 51 3.45 -1.64 6.69
N LYS A 52 2.71 -2.60 7.25
CA LYS A 52 3.15 -3.98 7.46
C LYS A 52 2.70 -4.85 6.28
N LEU A 53 3.65 -5.52 5.67
CA LEU A 53 3.41 -6.44 4.55
C LEU A 53 3.28 -7.86 5.09
N LYS A 54 2.28 -8.60 4.59
CA LYS A 54 2.11 -10.02 4.92
C LYS A 54 1.70 -10.76 3.67
N ILE A 55 2.44 -11.80 3.32
CA ILE A 55 2.03 -12.72 2.26
C ILE A 55 0.84 -13.53 2.76
N VAL A 56 -0.20 -13.62 1.94
CA VAL A 56 -1.42 -14.39 2.22
C VAL A 56 -1.63 -15.53 1.24
N ASP A 57 -0.98 -15.47 0.08
CA ASP A 57 -0.99 -16.54 -0.92
C ASP A 57 0.27 -16.48 -1.81
N GLY A 58 0.62 -17.60 -2.44
CA GLY A 58 1.72 -17.68 -3.39
C GLY A 58 3.12 -17.52 -2.78
N LYS A 59 3.32 -17.85 -1.49
CA LYS A 59 4.64 -17.81 -0.85
C LYS A 59 5.62 -18.74 -1.58
N GLY A 60 6.81 -18.23 -1.89
CA GLY A 60 7.84 -18.92 -2.67
C GLY A 60 7.68 -18.77 -4.19
N THR A 61 6.65 -18.07 -4.67
CA THR A 61 6.48 -17.76 -6.11
C THR A 61 7.10 -16.41 -6.45
N GLU A 62 7.24 -16.09 -7.74
CA GLU A 62 7.74 -14.80 -8.21
C GLU A 62 6.78 -13.64 -7.91
N THR A 63 5.49 -13.93 -7.71
CA THR A 63 4.43 -12.94 -7.53
C THR A 63 3.51 -13.33 -6.36
N PRO A 64 4.01 -13.35 -5.12
CA PRO A 64 3.15 -13.59 -3.97
C PRO A 64 2.10 -12.48 -3.82
N THR A 65 1.00 -12.84 -3.17
CA THR A 65 -0.10 -11.91 -2.89
C THR A 65 0.01 -11.43 -1.45
N PHE A 66 -0.08 -10.11 -1.27
CA PHE A 66 0.05 -9.44 0.01
C PHE A 66 -1.27 -8.85 0.49
N VAL A 67 -1.41 -8.77 1.79
CA VAL A 67 -2.18 -7.71 2.44
C VAL A 67 -1.22 -6.66 3.01
N ILE A 68 -1.64 -5.40 3.02
CA ILE A 68 -0.83 -4.25 3.41
C ILE A 68 -1.54 -3.52 4.56
N GLY A 69 -1.15 -3.79 5.81
CA GLY A 69 -1.79 -3.25 7.01
C GLY A 69 -1.15 -1.94 7.50
N ASN A 70 -1.94 -0.98 7.95
CA ASN A 70 -1.40 0.27 8.50
C ASN A 70 -0.94 0.09 9.95
N LYS A 71 0.20 0.67 10.33
CA LYS A 71 0.74 0.56 11.69
C LYS A 71 -0.02 1.42 12.69
N ARG A 72 -0.53 2.59 12.29
CA ARG A 72 -1.33 3.46 13.19
C ARG A 72 -2.70 2.86 13.47
N ALA A 73 -3.30 2.22 12.47
CA ALA A 73 -4.63 1.64 12.56
C ALA A 73 -4.59 0.11 12.43
N PRO A 74 -4.24 -0.64 13.49
CA PRO A 74 -4.28 -2.10 13.48
C PRO A 74 -5.64 -2.61 12.99
N GLY A 75 -5.62 -3.56 12.05
CA GLY A 75 -6.85 -4.09 11.45
C GLY A 75 -7.36 -3.30 10.24
N LYS A 76 -6.77 -2.14 9.91
CA LYS A 76 -7.04 -1.44 8.64
C LYS A 76 -5.99 -1.77 7.59
N PHE A 77 -6.45 -2.16 6.42
CA PHE A 77 -5.62 -2.58 5.30
C PHE A 77 -5.84 -1.66 4.10
N LEU A 78 -4.82 -1.58 3.25
CA LEU A 78 -4.91 -0.91 1.96
C LEU A 78 -6.00 -1.58 1.12
N ASP A 79 -7.00 -0.81 0.73
CA ASP A 79 -8.22 -1.31 0.08
C ASP A 79 -8.50 -0.48 -1.19
N LEU A 80 -8.68 -1.17 -2.31
CA LEU A 80 -9.22 -0.60 -3.55
C LEU A 80 -10.73 -0.52 -3.41
N TYR A 81 -11.27 0.70 -3.29
CA TYR A 81 -12.69 0.91 -2.99
C TYR A 81 -13.62 0.17 -3.98
N HIS A 82 -14.42 -0.77 -3.46
CA HIS A 82 -15.28 -1.69 -4.23
C HIS A 82 -14.58 -2.53 -5.31
N GLY A 83 -13.25 -2.67 -5.26
CA GLY A 83 -12.47 -3.48 -6.19
C GLY A 83 -12.55 -3.02 -7.65
N SER A 84 -12.96 -1.77 -7.89
CA SER A 84 -13.24 -1.28 -9.25
C SER A 84 -11.97 -1.04 -10.05
N SER A 85 -11.95 -1.54 -11.29
CA SER A 85 -10.89 -1.26 -12.29
C SER A 85 -11.03 0.10 -12.98
N SER A 86 -12.03 0.90 -12.61
CA SER A 86 -12.20 2.25 -13.16
C SER A 86 -11.03 3.16 -12.76
N ASN A 87 -10.65 4.08 -13.66
CA ASN A 87 -9.69 5.12 -13.34
C ASN A 87 -10.19 5.97 -12.17
N ASN A 88 -9.27 6.39 -11.30
CA ASN A 88 -9.55 7.18 -10.10
C ASN A 88 -10.40 6.47 -9.02
N THR A 89 -10.54 5.14 -9.09
CA THR A 89 -11.04 4.37 -7.94
C THR A 89 -10.18 4.67 -6.72
N LYS A 90 -10.84 5.00 -5.60
CA LYS A 90 -10.17 5.46 -4.38
C LYS A 90 -9.37 4.32 -3.75
N ILE A 91 -8.24 4.68 -3.15
CA ILE A 91 -7.51 3.83 -2.21
C ILE A 91 -7.86 4.28 -0.79
N THR A 92 -8.25 3.34 0.06
CA THR A 92 -8.72 3.61 1.42
C THR A 92 -8.11 2.65 2.43
N GLY A 93 -8.22 2.98 3.71
CA GLY A 93 -8.06 2.05 4.81
C GLY A 93 -9.42 1.42 5.13
N TRP A 94 -9.48 0.09 5.15
CA TRP A 94 -10.70 -0.64 5.47
C TRP A 94 -10.40 -1.80 6.42
N ALA A 95 -11.33 -2.11 7.32
CA ALA A 95 -11.28 -3.31 8.13
C ALA A 95 -11.15 -4.57 7.25
N GLY A 96 -10.37 -5.55 7.71
CA GLY A 96 -10.22 -6.79 6.98
C GLY A 96 -8.96 -7.52 7.40
N GLY A 97 -8.24 -8.07 6.42
CA GLY A 97 -7.00 -8.78 6.68
C GLY A 97 -6.81 -9.95 5.74
N THR A 98 -6.38 -11.08 6.27
CA THR A 98 -5.91 -12.22 5.47
C THR A 98 -7.01 -13.07 4.85
N GLU A 99 -8.28 -12.72 5.07
CA GLU A 99 -9.43 -13.49 4.60
C GLU A 99 -10.07 -12.81 3.37
N GLY A 100 -9.76 -13.33 2.18
CA GLY A 100 -10.65 -13.42 1.00
C GLY A 100 -11.16 -12.17 0.29
N ASN A 101 -10.95 -10.94 0.76
CA ASN A 101 -11.40 -9.75 0.04
C ASN A 101 -10.38 -9.30 -1.03
N TYR A 102 -10.68 -9.55 -2.30
CA TYR A 102 -9.83 -9.16 -3.43
C TYR A 102 -9.50 -7.65 -3.51
N HIS A 103 -10.29 -6.79 -2.86
CA HIS A 103 -10.02 -5.35 -2.77
C HIS A 103 -8.73 -5.05 -1.99
N GLN A 104 -8.34 -5.96 -1.08
CA GLN A 104 -7.21 -5.82 -0.16
C GLN A 104 -6.02 -6.71 -0.53
N LEU A 105 -6.11 -7.40 -1.69
CA LEU A 105 -5.06 -8.26 -2.19
C LEU A 105 -4.19 -7.52 -3.20
N TRP A 106 -2.88 -7.53 -2.98
CA TRP A 106 -1.93 -6.74 -3.75
C TRP A 106 -0.72 -7.57 -4.20
N ASN A 107 -0.25 -7.36 -5.42
CA ASN A 107 1.06 -7.82 -5.86
C ASN A 107 2.06 -6.66 -5.83
N ILE A 108 3.21 -6.88 -5.21
CA ILE A 108 4.30 -5.90 -5.17
C ILE A 108 5.37 -6.31 -6.18
N GLN A 109 5.56 -5.48 -7.20
CA GLN A 109 6.44 -5.78 -8.31
C GLN A 109 7.67 -4.86 -8.26
N THR A 110 8.86 -5.43 -8.06
CA THR A 110 10.11 -4.66 -8.06
C THR A 110 10.48 -4.21 -9.47
N ARG A 111 10.93 -2.96 -9.61
CA ARG A 111 11.26 -2.31 -10.89
C ARG A 111 12.65 -1.69 -10.94
N GLY A 112 13.34 -1.60 -9.81
CA GLY A 112 14.70 -1.07 -9.75
C GLY A 112 15.11 -0.69 -8.34
N ASN A 113 16.21 0.04 -8.26
CA ASN A 113 16.77 0.56 -7.02
C ASN A 113 16.70 2.09 -7.02
N TRP A 114 16.25 2.67 -5.91
CA TRP A 114 16.35 4.09 -5.61
C TRP A 114 17.48 4.25 -4.59
N ALA A 115 18.59 4.87 -5.02
CA ALA A 115 19.70 5.19 -4.13
C ALA A 115 19.19 5.88 -2.85
N ASP A 116 19.61 5.35 -1.70
CA ASP A 116 19.28 5.82 -0.35
C ASP A 116 17.83 5.65 0.13
N LYS A 117 16.91 5.17 -0.73
CA LYS A 117 15.48 4.97 -0.37
C LYS A 117 15.01 3.52 -0.48
N GLY A 118 15.79 2.65 -1.12
CA GLY A 118 15.51 1.22 -1.23
C GLY A 118 15.02 0.84 -2.63
N GLN A 119 14.00 -0.01 -2.72
CA GLN A 119 13.56 -0.57 -4.00
C GLN A 119 12.41 0.23 -4.60
N ILE A 120 12.44 0.43 -5.91
CA ILE A 120 11.32 0.99 -6.66
C ILE A 120 10.34 -0.16 -6.91
N VAL A 121 9.08 0.03 -6.54
CA VAL A 121 8.03 -0.97 -6.71
C VAL A 121 6.82 -0.39 -7.43
N LYS A 122 6.07 -1.26 -8.10
CA LYS A 122 4.66 -1.03 -8.45
C LYS A 122 3.79 -1.89 -7.55
N ILE A 123 2.66 -1.35 -7.13
CA ILE A 123 1.69 -2.04 -6.28
C ILE A 123 0.42 -2.22 -7.10
N GLN A 124 0.09 -3.46 -7.43
CA GLN A 124 -1.04 -3.83 -8.29
C GLN A 124 -2.13 -4.47 -7.45
N ASN A 125 -3.39 -4.08 -7.62
CA ASN A 125 -4.48 -4.86 -7.03
C ASN A 125 -4.59 -6.20 -7.77
N TYR A 126 -4.68 -7.29 -7.01
CA TYR A 126 -4.65 -8.66 -7.51
C TYR A 126 -5.75 -8.95 -8.55
N ASN A 127 -6.98 -8.48 -8.29
CA ASN A 127 -8.13 -8.80 -9.15
C ASN A 127 -8.38 -7.74 -10.23
N ALA A 128 -8.33 -6.45 -9.87
CA ALA A 128 -8.60 -5.37 -10.80
C ALA A 128 -7.49 -5.19 -11.84
N GLY A 129 -6.28 -5.65 -11.54
CA GLY A 129 -5.11 -5.49 -12.41
C GLY A 129 -4.60 -4.04 -12.53
N THR A 130 -5.22 -3.10 -11.81
CA THR A 130 -4.84 -1.68 -11.76
C THR A 130 -3.79 -1.43 -10.69
N PHE A 131 -3.13 -0.26 -10.76
CA PHE A 131 -2.01 0.08 -9.89
C PHE A 131 -2.36 1.24 -8.95
N VAL A 132 -1.78 1.24 -7.76
CA VAL A 132 -1.75 2.43 -6.90
C VAL A 132 -1.03 3.55 -7.64
N ASP A 133 -1.70 4.69 -7.77
CA ASP A 133 -1.23 5.84 -8.53
C ASP A 133 -1.38 7.12 -7.70
N LEU A 134 -0.38 8.00 -7.76
CA LEU A 134 -0.50 9.34 -7.23
C LEU A 134 -1.12 10.22 -8.31
N HIS A 135 -2.42 10.50 -8.16
CA HIS A 135 -3.20 11.22 -9.16
C HIS A 135 -2.50 12.52 -9.62
N ASN A 136 -2.28 12.64 -10.93
CA ASN A 136 -1.56 13.75 -11.59
C ASN A 136 -0.13 14.02 -11.07
N GLY A 137 0.46 13.13 -10.29
CA GLY A 137 1.78 13.34 -9.68
C GLY A 137 1.82 14.49 -8.66
N GLY A 138 0.67 14.86 -8.07
CA GLY A 138 0.57 16.01 -7.17
C GLY A 138 1.45 15.87 -5.92
N SER A 139 2.29 16.87 -5.64
CA SER A 139 3.16 16.90 -4.45
C SER A 139 2.54 17.61 -3.26
N SER A 140 1.39 18.28 -3.43
CA SER A 140 0.62 18.86 -2.35
C SER A 140 0.15 17.79 -1.38
N ASN A 141 0.10 18.14 -0.09
CA ASN A 141 -0.48 17.30 0.94
C ASN A 141 -2.00 17.13 0.70
N GLY A 142 -2.48 15.89 0.76
CA GLY A 142 -3.90 15.53 0.58
C GLY A 142 -4.16 14.72 -0.69
#